data_AF-A0A373N447-F1
#
_entry.id   AF-A0A373N447-F1
#
_cell.length_a   1.000
_cell.length_b   1.000
_cell.length_c   1.000
_cell.angle_alpha   90.00
_cell.angle_beta   90.00
_cell.angle_gamma   90.00
#
_symmetry.space_group_name_H-M   'P 1'
#
loop_
_entity.id
_entity.type
_entity.pdbx_description
1 polymer ?
#
loop_
_entity_poly.entity_id
_entity_poly.type
_entity_poly.pdbx_seq_one_letter_code
_entity_poly.pdbx_strand_id
1 'polypeptide(L)'
;MENTIVQLSKYVITFLMICFTVQSFAALKERDEDERHYILMRQIIMIILMNFICFFVMFLQEGEVSTIQMFLLTMAYILGVQILYRLIYRKASMILVNNMCMLLSISMIILTRLSVSKAMSQYKILAASTLLCFIIPVIVRKGKFLKNLTWIYAVLGIAMLSVVMVLGFTSGGAKLSIEIHGITFQLSEIAKITLVFFMAGMLREDNSFGNVVKATVVAAVHVLILVASTDLGTAFVFFMAYVVVIYVATRKARYPLLGLAGMSAACVVAYFLFSHVRNRVALWQDPIGNWDISSQLAQGLFGMCSGGWFGTGLFEGRPDIIPVATKDFIFCAICEEMGIIFGICLILLCMSTFLLIINISMKMSKRFYKLIAMGLGTEYATQVFLTIGGTIKFIPMTGITLPLVSYGGSSMFSTVLMLSIIQGLYILREDEGEELEKRQNKKKRNQQKNDPGAKKKRRPDEETERRKKSGSRNDGQGTRQKYREQPDEFERRIEEQTENSLHW
;
A
#
# COMPACT_ATOMS: atom_id res chain seq x y z
N MET A 1 3.06 10.24 38.99
CA MET A 1 2.60 8.90 38.54
C MET A 1 2.39 8.88 37.03
N GLU A 2 1.72 9.88 36.48
CA GLU A 2 1.50 10.04 35.02
C GLU A 2 2.79 9.99 34.19
N ASN A 3 3.83 10.74 34.56
CA ASN A 3 5.11 10.70 33.82
C ASN A 3 5.75 9.29 33.82
N THR A 4 5.64 8.54 34.92
CA THR A 4 6.11 7.14 34.98
C THR A 4 5.32 6.23 34.03
N ILE A 5 4.00 6.42 33.93
CA ILE A 5 3.15 5.67 32.98
C ILE A 5 3.55 5.97 31.55
N VAL A 6 3.79 7.25 31.20
CA VAL A 6 4.27 7.62 29.86
C VAL A 6 5.61 6.96 29.55
N GLN A 7 6.58 7.06 30.46
CA GLN A 7 7.91 6.50 30.25
C GLN A 7 7.90 4.97 30.12
N LEU A 8 6.99 4.26 30.79
CA LEU A 8 6.84 2.82 30.62
C LEU A 8 6.09 2.49 29.31
N SER A 9 5.05 3.25 28.98
CA SER A 9 4.19 3.02 27.82
C SER A 9 4.95 3.09 26.50
N LYS A 10 5.95 3.98 26.36
CA LYS A 10 6.73 4.10 25.11
C LYS A 10 7.46 2.82 24.73
N TYR A 11 7.96 2.06 25.71
CA TYR A 11 8.61 0.77 25.46
C TYR A 11 7.60 -0.28 25.02
N VAL A 12 6.41 -0.29 25.62
CA VAL A 12 5.33 -1.21 25.25
C VAL A 12 4.82 -0.90 23.83
N ILE A 13 4.59 0.38 23.51
CA ILE A 13 4.17 0.83 22.18
C ILE A 13 5.22 0.44 21.13
N THR A 14 6.51 0.71 21.41
CA THR A 14 7.61 0.34 20.52
C THR A 14 7.68 -1.18 20.31
N PHE A 15 7.55 -1.96 21.39
CA PHE A 15 7.54 -3.43 21.31
C PHE A 15 6.38 -3.95 20.45
N LEU A 16 5.17 -3.44 20.65
CA LEU A 16 4.01 -3.82 19.84
C LEU A 16 4.23 -3.51 18.35
N MET A 17 4.81 -2.35 18.06
CA MET A 17 5.13 -1.94 16.69
C MET A 17 6.19 -2.85 16.03
N ILE A 18 7.24 -3.23 16.77
CA ILE A 18 8.24 -4.21 16.31
C ILE A 18 7.56 -5.55 16.00
N CYS A 19 6.78 -6.08 16.94
CA CYS A 19 6.08 -7.35 16.75
C CYS A 19 5.13 -7.33 15.56
N PHE A 20 4.34 -6.25 15.40
CA PHE A 20 3.45 -6.09 14.26
C PHE A 20 4.21 -6.05 12.93
N THR A 21 5.34 -5.33 12.91
CA THR A 21 6.19 -5.21 11.72
C THR A 21 6.76 -6.57 11.33
N VAL A 22 7.36 -7.30 12.28
CA VAL A 22 7.89 -8.66 12.03
C VAL A 22 6.79 -9.60 11.53
N GLN A 23 5.60 -9.55 12.14
CA GLN A 23 4.44 -10.32 11.70
C GLN A 23 3.97 -9.96 10.28
N SER A 24 4.10 -8.70 9.89
CA SER A 24 3.71 -8.24 8.54
C SER A 24 4.60 -8.85 7.45
N PHE A 25 5.89 -9.05 7.73
CA PHE A 25 6.78 -9.79 6.83
C PHE A 25 6.61 -11.30 6.92
N ALA A 26 6.39 -11.84 8.13
CA ALA A 26 6.12 -13.26 8.33
C ALA A 26 4.86 -13.69 7.55
N ALA A 27 3.77 -12.92 7.63
CA ALA A 27 2.52 -13.20 6.92
C ALA A 27 2.67 -13.22 5.39
N LEU A 28 3.65 -12.51 4.83
CA LEU A 28 3.96 -12.54 3.39
C LEU A 28 4.70 -13.80 2.96
N LYS A 29 5.51 -14.37 3.86
CA LYS A 29 6.30 -15.58 3.61
C LYS A 29 5.49 -16.85 3.91
N GLU A 30 4.58 -16.78 4.88
CA GLU A 30 3.85 -17.93 5.39
C GLU A 30 2.95 -18.55 4.33
N ARG A 31 3.13 -19.86 4.13
CA ARG A 31 2.39 -20.64 3.12
C ARG A 31 1.23 -21.40 3.73
N ASP A 32 1.35 -21.78 5.00
CA ASP A 32 0.27 -22.44 5.72
C ASP A 32 -0.87 -21.45 6.01
N GLU A 33 -2.09 -21.81 5.62
CA GLU A 33 -3.24 -20.91 5.73
C GLU A 33 -3.68 -20.70 7.18
N ASP A 34 -3.54 -21.72 8.02
CA ASP A 34 -3.95 -21.70 9.43
C ASP A 34 -2.96 -20.85 10.23
N GLU A 35 -1.65 -21.06 10.07
CA GLU A 35 -0.61 -20.22 10.69
C GLU A 35 -0.73 -18.76 10.26
N ARG A 36 -0.93 -18.53 8.95
CA ARG A 36 -1.16 -17.17 8.43
C ARG A 36 -2.41 -16.55 9.07
N HIS A 37 -3.48 -17.31 9.28
CA HIS A 37 -4.68 -16.82 9.96
C HIS A 37 -4.40 -16.40 11.41
N TYR A 38 -3.63 -17.19 12.17
CA TYR A 38 -3.22 -16.83 13.53
C TYR A 38 -2.38 -15.56 13.58
N ILE A 39 -1.42 -15.40 12.66
CA ILE A 39 -0.62 -14.16 12.55
C ILE A 39 -1.53 -12.95 12.33
N LEU A 40 -2.48 -13.06 11.39
CA LEU A 40 -3.42 -11.99 11.07
C LEU A 40 -4.33 -11.62 12.24
N MET A 41 -4.75 -12.58 13.06
CA MET A 41 -5.55 -12.30 14.27
C MET A 41 -4.70 -11.62 15.35
N ARG A 42 -3.46 -12.06 15.57
CA ARG A 42 -2.53 -11.40 16.49
C ARG A 42 -2.26 -9.94 16.09
N GLN A 43 -2.13 -9.67 14.80
CA GLN A 43 -1.99 -8.31 14.27
C GLN A 43 -3.16 -7.40 14.65
N ILE A 44 -4.40 -7.88 14.57
CA ILE A 44 -5.59 -7.11 14.97
C ILE A 44 -5.55 -6.79 16.46
N ILE A 45 -5.20 -7.78 17.29
CA ILE A 45 -5.05 -7.59 18.75
C ILE A 45 -3.99 -6.52 19.04
N MET A 46 -2.87 -6.53 18.33
CA MET A 46 -1.81 -5.52 18.48
C MET A 46 -2.30 -4.12 18.08
N ILE A 47 -3.05 -3.99 16.99
CA ILE A 47 -3.65 -2.69 16.58
C ILE A 47 -4.57 -2.16 17.68
N ILE A 48 -5.46 -3.01 18.23
CA ILE A 48 -6.40 -2.64 19.27
C ILE A 48 -5.66 -2.22 20.55
N LEU A 49 -4.69 -3.02 20.98
CA LEU A 49 -3.90 -2.76 22.18
C LEU A 49 -3.08 -1.47 22.04
N MET A 50 -2.47 -1.23 20.87
CA MET A 50 -1.71 -0.01 20.62
C MET A 50 -2.60 1.23 20.67
N ASN A 51 -3.78 1.20 20.04
CA ASN A 51 -4.75 2.30 20.14
C ASN A 51 -5.19 2.50 21.59
N PHE A 52 -5.54 1.44 22.31
CA PHE A 52 -5.94 1.54 23.71
C PHE A 52 -4.86 2.20 24.56
N ILE A 53 -3.61 1.72 24.49
CA ILE A 53 -2.50 2.28 25.28
C ILE A 53 -2.26 3.74 24.91
N CYS A 54 -2.18 4.07 23.62
CA CYS A 54 -1.89 5.45 23.19
C CYS A 54 -3.01 6.40 23.64
N PHE A 55 -4.27 6.12 23.32
CA PHE A 55 -5.38 6.99 23.72
C PHE A 55 -5.59 7.04 25.23
N PHE A 56 -5.30 5.96 25.97
CA PHE A 56 -5.32 5.97 27.43
C PHE A 56 -4.25 6.91 27.99
N VAL A 57 -3.01 6.83 27.48
CA VAL A 57 -1.92 7.75 27.86
C VAL A 57 -2.28 9.20 27.53
N MET A 58 -2.83 9.47 26.34
CA MET A 58 -3.28 10.82 25.97
C MET A 58 -4.38 11.33 26.93
N PHE A 59 -5.35 10.48 27.26
CA PHE A 59 -6.43 10.85 28.16
C PHE A 59 -5.92 11.14 29.58
N LEU A 60 -4.93 10.38 30.08
CA LEU A 60 -4.32 10.66 31.37
C LEU A 60 -3.58 12.00 31.41
N GLN A 61 -3.03 12.46 30.28
CA GLN A 61 -2.26 13.70 30.21
C GLN A 61 -3.16 14.93 30.03
N GLU A 62 -4.16 14.88 29.15
CA GLU A 62 -5.01 16.03 28.85
C GLU A 62 -6.33 16.06 29.63
N GLY A 63 -6.84 14.89 30.05
CA GLY A 63 -8.16 14.76 30.68
C GLY A 63 -9.35 15.11 29.77
N GLU A 64 -9.12 15.34 28.49
CA GLU A 64 -10.18 15.78 27.57
C GLU A 64 -11.08 14.64 27.09
N VAL A 65 -12.40 14.90 27.10
CA VAL A 65 -13.43 13.98 26.56
C VAL A 65 -13.27 13.79 25.04
N SER A 66 -12.71 14.78 24.36
CA SER A 66 -12.44 14.76 22.92
C SER A 66 -11.55 13.58 22.51
N THR A 67 -10.54 13.26 23.34
CA THR A 67 -9.63 12.13 23.17
C THR A 67 -10.35 10.77 23.29
N ILE A 68 -11.29 10.64 24.23
CA ILE A 68 -12.13 9.43 24.34
C ILE A 68 -13.01 9.27 23.10
N GLN A 69 -13.62 10.35 22.61
CA GLN A 69 -14.43 10.29 21.39
C GLN A 69 -13.60 9.83 20.19
N MET A 70 -12.38 10.37 20.02
CA MET A 70 -11.48 9.97 18.95
C MET A 70 -11.03 8.51 19.06
N PHE A 71 -10.78 8.01 20.29
CA PHE A 71 -10.50 6.60 20.53
C PHE A 71 -11.66 5.72 20.04
N LEU A 72 -12.89 6.02 20.47
CA LEU A 72 -14.07 5.24 20.11
C LEU A 72 -14.32 5.25 18.60
N LEU A 73 -14.18 6.40 17.94
CA LEU A 73 -14.33 6.52 16.49
C LEU A 73 -13.26 5.71 15.74
N THR A 74 -12.00 5.80 16.18
CA THR A 74 -10.89 5.06 15.58
C THR A 74 -11.09 3.55 15.73
N MET A 75 -11.48 3.10 16.92
CA MET A 75 -11.80 1.70 17.20
C MET A 75 -12.99 1.19 16.39
N ALA A 76 -14.07 1.97 16.32
CA ALA A 76 -15.24 1.63 15.52
C ALA A 76 -14.90 1.49 14.04
N TYR A 77 -14.05 2.37 13.50
CA TYR A 77 -13.59 2.28 12.12
C TYR A 77 -12.73 1.03 11.87
N ILE A 78 -11.72 0.77 12.73
CA ILE A 78 -10.83 -0.39 12.57
C ILE A 78 -11.64 -1.69 12.61
N LEU A 79 -12.49 -1.86 13.62
CA LEU A 79 -13.33 -3.05 13.76
C LEU A 79 -14.34 -3.16 12.62
N GLY A 80 -14.99 -2.06 12.25
CA GLY A 80 -15.96 -2.00 11.17
C GLY A 80 -15.36 -2.43 9.83
N VAL A 81 -14.19 -1.90 9.47
CA VAL A 81 -13.48 -2.28 8.23
C VAL A 81 -13.07 -3.75 8.25
N GLN A 82 -12.53 -4.24 9.37
CA GLN A 82 -12.14 -5.64 9.52
C GLN A 82 -13.32 -6.60 9.35
N ILE A 83 -14.47 -6.28 9.95
CA ILE A 83 -15.71 -7.06 9.84
C ILE A 83 -16.23 -6.99 8.41
N LEU A 84 -16.35 -5.78 7.84
CA LEU A 84 -16.95 -5.55 6.53
C LEU A 84 -16.18 -6.28 5.41
N TYR A 85 -14.84 -6.24 5.43
CA TYR A 85 -14.03 -6.98 4.46
C TYR A 85 -14.17 -8.50 4.62
N ARG A 86 -14.28 -9.03 5.84
CA ARG A 86 -14.46 -10.49 6.06
C ARG A 86 -15.84 -10.97 5.64
N LEU A 87 -16.87 -10.16 5.87
CA LEU A 87 -18.25 -10.50 5.51
C LEU A 87 -18.48 -10.41 4.00
N ILE A 88 -18.06 -9.32 3.37
CA ILE A 88 -18.40 -9.04 1.95
C ILE A 88 -17.37 -9.67 1.00
N TYR A 89 -16.09 -9.66 1.37
CA TYR A 89 -15.00 -10.12 0.52
C TYR A 89 -14.27 -11.31 1.13
N ARG A 90 -14.86 -12.50 1.04
CA ARG A 90 -14.25 -13.74 1.58
C ARG A 90 -12.81 -14.00 1.13
N LYS A 91 -12.43 -13.54 -0.08
CA LYS A 91 -11.09 -13.69 -0.67
C LYS A 91 -10.22 -12.44 -0.57
N ALA A 92 -10.59 -11.47 0.27
CA ALA A 92 -9.81 -10.26 0.48
C ALA A 92 -8.44 -10.58 1.10
N SER A 93 -7.41 -9.84 0.69
CA SER A 93 -6.12 -9.86 1.40
C SER A 93 -6.27 -9.17 2.75
N MET A 94 -6.26 -9.95 3.84
CA MET A 94 -6.30 -9.41 5.19
C MET A 94 -4.97 -8.78 5.61
N ILE A 95 -3.84 -9.18 4.99
CA ILE A 95 -2.53 -8.54 5.22
C ILE A 95 -2.61 -7.07 4.80
N LEU A 96 -3.19 -6.79 3.62
CA LEU A 96 -3.35 -5.42 3.12
C LEU A 96 -4.24 -4.58 4.06
N VAL A 97 -5.35 -5.16 4.51
CA VAL A 97 -6.29 -4.50 5.42
C VAL A 97 -5.63 -4.22 6.78
N ASN A 98 -4.89 -5.18 7.34
CA ASN A 98 -4.18 -5.02 8.61
C ASN A 98 -3.12 -3.92 8.53
N ASN A 99 -2.29 -3.92 7.47
CA ASN A 99 -1.28 -2.87 7.27
C ASN A 99 -1.93 -1.49 7.12
N MET A 100 -3.02 -1.39 6.35
CA MET A 100 -3.80 -0.15 6.20
C MET A 100 -4.34 0.33 7.56
N CYS A 101 -4.98 -0.55 8.34
CA CYS A 101 -5.51 -0.23 9.65
C CYS A 101 -4.42 0.22 10.63
N MET A 102 -3.24 -0.38 10.58
CA MET A 102 -2.11 0.03 11.43
C MET A 102 -1.61 1.43 11.06
N LEU A 103 -1.37 1.72 9.77
CA LEU A 103 -0.95 3.05 9.32
C LEU A 103 -1.98 4.13 9.67
N LEU A 104 -3.27 3.83 9.49
CA LEU A 104 -4.37 4.71 9.88
C LEU A 104 -4.46 4.90 11.40
N SER A 105 -4.19 3.86 12.20
CA SER A 105 -4.14 3.99 13.66
C SER A 105 -3.07 5.00 14.07
N ILE A 106 -1.87 4.88 13.50
CA ILE A 106 -0.76 5.82 13.75
C ILE A 106 -1.17 7.25 13.35
N SER A 107 -1.80 7.40 12.18
CA SER A 107 -2.36 8.69 11.74
C SER A 107 -3.31 9.28 12.79
N MET A 108 -4.32 8.51 13.22
CA MET A 108 -5.35 8.99 14.13
C MET A 108 -4.79 9.32 15.52
N ILE A 109 -3.84 8.52 16.03
CA ILE A 109 -3.16 8.78 17.30
C ILE A 109 -2.40 10.12 17.24
N ILE A 110 -1.52 10.29 16.25
CA ILE A 110 -0.66 11.48 16.16
C ILE A 110 -1.46 12.72 15.79
N LEU A 111 -2.46 12.61 14.92
CA LEU A 111 -3.33 13.74 14.60
C LEU A 111 -4.20 14.13 15.79
N THR A 112 -4.68 13.19 16.60
CA THR A 112 -5.42 13.54 17.82
C THR A 112 -4.50 14.30 18.78
N ARG A 113 -3.28 13.79 18.99
CA ARG A 113 -2.25 14.46 19.81
C ARG A 113 -1.90 15.87 19.32
N LEU A 114 -1.85 16.10 18.00
CA LEU A 114 -1.45 17.41 17.45
C LEU A 114 -2.64 18.36 17.28
N SER A 115 -3.82 17.86 16.95
CA SER A 115 -5.03 18.65 16.73
C SER A 115 -6.24 17.72 16.50
N VAL A 116 -7.09 17.60 17.52
CA VAL A 116 -8.37 16.87 17.46
C VAL A 116 -9.23 17.29 16.26
N SER A 117 -9.30 18.59 15.92
CA SER A 117 -10.10 19.09 14.79
C SER A 117 -9.67 18.50 13.44
N LYS A 118 -8.35 18.48 13.18
CA LYS A 118 -7.76 17.81 12.01
C LYS A 118 -7.99 16.31 12.04
N ALA A 119 -7.84 15.65 13.18
CA ALA A 119 -8.12 14.22 13.33
C ALA A 119 -9.59 13.89 12.99
N MET A 120 -10.53 14.68 13.50
CA MET A 120 -11.96 14.53 13.19
C MET A 120 -12.25 14.77 11.70
N SER A 121 -11.62 15.76 11.08
CA SER A 121 -11.76 16.04 9.64
C SER A 121 -11.20 14.88 8.79
N GLN A 122 -10.03 14.37 9.15
CA GLN A 122 -9.42 13.19 8.53
C GLN A 122 -10.33 11.96 8.66
N TYR A 123 -10.89 11.73 9.85
CA TYR A 123 -11.82 10.62 10.10
C TYR A 123 -13.05 10.66 9.20
N LYS A 124 -13.71 11.82 9.08
CA LYS A 124 -14.89 11.99 8.22
C LYS A 124 -14.57 11.66 6.76
N ILE A 125 -13.44 12.17 6.27
CA ILE A 125 -12.98 11.91 4.91
C ILE A 125 -12.65 10.42 4.74
N LEU A 126 -11.96 9.81 5.70
CA LEU A 126 -11.61 8.40 5.69
C LEU A 126 -12.86 7.51 5.65
N ALA A 127 -13.84 7.75 6.52
CA ALA A 127 -15.09 7.00 6.57
C ALA A 127 -15.87 7.11 5.24
N ALA A 128 -16.00 8.33 4.70
CA ALA A 128 -16.65 8.56 3.41
C ALA A 128 -15.88 7.89 2.26
N SER A 129 -14.55 8.04 2.23
CA SER A 129 -13.68 7.45 1.21
C SER A 129 -13.78 5.93 1.21
N THR A 130 -13.75 5.31 2.38
CA THR A 130 -13.84 3.85 2.52
C THR A 130 -15.21 3.33 2.11
N LEU A 131 -16.30 4.03 2.46
CA LEU A 131 -17.65 3.67 2.01
C LEU A 131 -17.77 3.75 0.49
N LEU A 132 -17.31 4.85 -0.11
CA LEU A 132 -17.34 5.06 -1.56
C LEU A 132 -16.45 4.06 -2.29
N CYS A 133 -15.25 3.80 -1.78
CA CYS A 133 -14.30 2.88 -2.39
C CYS A 133 -14.65 1.41 -2.15
N PHE A 134 -15.61 1.12 -1.28
CA PHE A 134 -15.98 -0.25 -0.95
C PHE A 134 -16.54 -1.02 -2.16
N ILE A 135 -17.09 -0.35 -3.18
CA ILE A 135 -17.57 -0.97 -4.42
C ILE A 135 -16.43 -1.28 -5.42
N ILE A 136 -15.28 -0.63 -5.28
CA ILE A 136 -14.18 -0.68 -6.25
C ILE A 136 -13.63 -2.09 -6.46
N PRO A 137 -13.42 -2.94 -5.42
CA PRO A 137 -12.98 -4.31 -5.63
C PRO A 137 -13.92 -5.11 -6.54
N VAL A 138 -15.24 -4.89 -6.44
CA VAL A 138 -16.23 -5.53 -7.34
C VAL A 138 -16.08 -5.01 -8.77
N ILE A 139 -15.93 -3.70 -8.94
CA ILE A 139 -15.75 -3.07 -10.27
C ILE A 139 -14.48 -3.61 -10.94
N VAL A 140 -13.36 -3.69 -10.23
CA VAL A 140 -12.10 -4.22 -10.77
C VAL A 140 -12.24 -5.71 -11.13
N ARG A 141 -12.87 -6.50 -10.26
CA ARG A 141 -13.07 -7.94 -10.46
C ARG A 141 -13.96 -8.26 -11.67
N LYS A 142 -15.08 -7.53 -11.85
CA LYS A 142 -16.09 -7.83 -12.88
C LYS A 142 -16.00 -6.94 -14.13
N GLY A 143 -15.43 -5.74 -14.00
CA GLY A 143 -15.40 -4.69 -15.02
C GLY A 143 -14.39 -4.94 -16.12
N LYS A 144 -14.71 -5.86 -17.05
CA LYS A 144 -13.90 -6.09 -18.25
C LYS A 144 -13.81 -4.86 -19.16
N PHE A 145 -14.73 -3.90 -19.02
CA PHE A 145 -14.75 -2.64 -19.78
C PHE A 145 -13.60 -1.70 -19.41
N LEU A 146 -13.01 -1.81 -18.21
CA LEU A 146 -11.94 -0.91 -17.74
C LEU A 146 -10.76 -0.87 -18.72
N LYS A 147 -10.47 -2.01 -19.35
CA LYS A 147 -9.40 -2.10 -20.34
C LYS A 147 -9.71 -1.28 -21.61
N ASN A 148 -10.97 -1.07 -21.96
CA ASN A 148 -11.36 -0.37 -23.19
C ASN A 148 -11.34 1.17 -23.06
N LEU A 149 -11.13 1.69 -21.85
CA LEU A 149 -11.18 3.13 -21.55
C LEU A 149 -9.80 3.81 -21.66
N THR A 150 -8.81 3.18 -22.31
CA THR A 150 -7.41 3.64 -22.36
C THR A 150 -7.27 5.15 -22.60
N TRP A 151 -7.82 5.66 -23.70
CA TRP A 151 -7.72 7.08 -24.04
C TRP A 151 -8.54 8.00 -23.14
N ILE A 152 -9.65 7.50 -22.59
CA ILE A 152 -10.45 8.26 -21.63
C ILE A 152 -9.62 8.54 -20.37
N TYR A 153 -8.83 7.59 -19.90
CA TYR A 153 -7.94 7.81 -18.75
C TYR A 153 -6.88 8.88 -19.04
N ALA A 154 -6.28 8.88 -20.23
CA ALA A 154 -5.31 9.92 -20.62
C ALA A 154 -5.95 11.31 -20.67
N VAL A 155 -7.09 11.44 -21.35
CA VAL A 155 -7.78 12.73 -21.49
C VAL A 155 -8.24 13.23 -20.13
N LEU A 156 -8.81 12.34 -19.30
CA LEU A 156 -9.27 12.69 -17.97
C LEU A 156 -8.13 13.14 -17.06
N GLY A 157 -7.00 12.43 -17.06
CA GLY A 157 -5.80 12.81 -16.30
C GLY A 157 -5.24 14.17 -16.72
N ILE A 158 -5.09 14.40 -18.03
CA ILE A 158 -4.63 15.69 -18.58
C ILE A 158 -5.61 16.81 -18.24
N ALA A 159 -6.92 16.57 -18.38
CA ALA A 159 -7.94 17.55 -18.06
C ALA A 159 -7.92 17.94 -16.58
N MET A 160 -7.83 16.95 -15.69
CA MET A 160 -7.72 17.18 -14.24
C MET A 160 -6.50 18.04 -13.89
N LEU A 161 -5.32 17.73 -14.45
CA LEU A 161 -4.10 18.51 -14.22
C LEU A 161 -4.18 19.91 -14.83
N SER A 162 -4.75 20.04 -16.03
CA SER A 162 -4.89 21.33 -16.71
C SER A 162 -5.85 22.26 -15.97
N VAL A 163 -6.93 21.72 -15.41
CA VAL A 163 -7.86 22.47 -14.56
C VAL A 163 -7.12 23.07 -13.35
N VAL A 164 -6.27 22.30 -12.67
CA VAL A 164 -5.47 22.82 -11.55
C VAL A 164 -4.44 23.84 -12.02
N MET A 165 -3.78 23.63 -13.15
CA MET A 165 -2.79 24.57 -13.67
C MET A 165 -3.41 25.96 -13.98
N VAL A 166 -4.64 25.98 -14.51
CA VAL A 166 -5.34 27.20 -14.89
C VAL A 166 -6.06 27.83 -13.69
N LEU A 167 -6.90 27.07 -12.99
CA LEU A 167 -7.81 27.55 -11.95
C LEU A 167 -7.30 27.36 -10.52
N GLY A 168 -6.19 26.62 -10.34
CA GLY A 168 -5.62 26.37 -9.03
C GLY A 168 -5.04 27.62 -8.40
N PHE A 169 -5.23 27.75 -7.10
CA PHE A 169 -4.66 28.83 -6.30
C PHE A 169 -3.22 28.49 -5.92
N THR A 170 -2.36 29.51 -5.83
CA THR A 170 -0.97 29.32 -5.42
C THR A 170 -0.89 29.14 -3.90
N SER A 171 -0.45 27.97 -3.46
CA SER A 171 -0.20 27.64 -2.06
C SER A 171 1.23 27.12 -1.91
N GLY A 172 2.00 27.68 -0.97
CA GLY A 172 3.41 27.30 -0.77
C GLY A 172 4.30 27.51 -2.01
N GLY A 173 3.93 28.44 -2.90
CA GLY A 173 4.63 28.72 -4.15
C GLY A 173 4.22 27.84 -5.34
N ALA A 174 3.24 26.94 -5.19
CA ALA A 174 2.79 26.03 -6.25
C ALA A 174 1.27 26.01 -6.44
N LYS A 175 0.82 25.72 -7.66
CA LYS A 175 -0.61 25.52 -7.97
C LYS A 175 -0.97 24.05 -7.79
N LEU A 176 -1.35 23.69 -6.57
CA LEU A 176 -1.54 22.28 -6.19
C LEU A 176 -3.01 21.86 -6.14
N SER A 177 -3.90 22.79 -5.81
CA SER A 177 -5.29 22.46 -5.51
C SER A 177 -6.28 23.50 -6.00
N ILE A 178 -7.52 23.05 -6.15
CA ILE A 178 -8.70 23.88 -6.36
C ILE A 178 -9.56 23.85 -5.11
N GLU A 179 -10.28 24.94 -4.84
CA GLU A 179 -11.22 25.02 -3.73
C GLU A 179 -12.64 25.12 -4.28
N ILE A 180 -13.52 24.22 -3.83
CA ILE A 180 -14.92 24.19 -4.22
C ILE A 180 -15.74 24.18 -2.93
N HIS A 181 -16.50 25.24 -2.68
CA HIS A 181 -17.37 25.37 -1.50
C HIS A 181 -16.65 25.10 -0.16
N GLY A 182 -15.43 25.63 0.02
CA GLY A 182 -14.64 25.43 1.24
C GLY A 182 -13.95 24.07 1.36
N ILE A 183 -14.05 23.20 0.35
CA ILE A 183 -13.35 21.92 0.28
C ILE A 183 -12.22 22.01 -0.74
N THR A 184 -10.99 21.75 -0.28
CA THR A 184 -9.80 21.73 -1.13
C THR A 184 -9.63 20.36 -1.79
N PHE A 185 -9.52 20.35 -3.12
CA PHE A 185 -9.27 19.16 -3.92
C PHE A 185 -7.92 19.25 -4.63
N GLN A 186 -7.07 18.24 -4.41
CA GLN A 186 -5.84 18.04 -5.17
C GLN A 186 -6.09 16.99 -6.26
N LEU A 187 -6.39 17.46 -7.48
CA LEU A 187 -6.75 16.55 -8.58
C LEU A 187 -5.56 15.70 -9.07
N SER A 188 -4.33 16.12 -8.81
CA SER A 188 -3.13 15.34 -9.15
C SER A 188 -3.09 13.98 -8.43
N GLU A 189 -3.71 13.89 -7.24
CA GLU A 189 -3.86 12.63 -6.51
C GLU A 189 -4.76 11.62 -7.23
N ILE A 190 -5.74 12.06 -8.03
CA ILE A 190 -6.59 11.16 -8.84
C ILE A 190 -5.94 10.92 -10.21
N ALA A 191 -5.30 11.95 -10.77
CA ALA A 191 -4.66 11.87 -12.08
C ALA A 191 -3.54 10.79 -12.13
N LYS A 192 -2.83 10.53 -11.03
CA LYS A 192 -1.80 9.48 -10.95
C LYS A 192 -2.35 8.09 -11.28
N ILE A 193 -3.49 7.75 -10.66
CA ILE A 193 -4.21 6.51 -10.91
C ILE A 193 -4.64 6.43 -12.38
N THR A 194 -5.16 7.52 -12.96
CA THR A 194 -5.58 7.53 -14.37
C THR A 194 -4.40 7.33 -15.33
N LEU A 195 -3.23 7.92 -15.03
CA LEU A 195 -2.02 7.70 -15.83
C LEU A 195 -1.63 6.22 -15.83
N VAL A 196 -1.61 5.57 -14.67
CA VAL A 196 -1.30 4.14 -14.58
C VAL A 196 -2.28 3.28 -15.38
N PHE A 197 -3.58 3.58 -15.31
CA PHE A 197 -4.60 2.87 -16.10
C PHE A 197 -4.43 3.10 -17.61
N PHE A 198 -4.13 4.32 -18.05
CA PHE A 198 -3.79 4.61 -19.45
C PHE A 198 -2.57 3.80 -19.89
N MET A 199 -1.48 3.84 -19.13
CA MET A 199 -0.23 3.13 -19.45
C MET A 199 -0.46 1.62 -19.58
N ALA A 200 -1.18 1.05 -18.61
CA ALA A 200 -1.56 -0.36 -18.63
C ALA A 200 -2.46 -0.69 -19.82
N GLY A 201 -3.41 0.19 -20.15
CA GLY A 201 -4.33 0.03 -21.28
C GLY A 201 -3.63 0.11 -22.64
N MET A 202 -2.64 1.00 -22.78
CA MET A 202 -1.88 1.22 -24.01
C MET A 202 -0.89 0.08 -24.28
N LEU A 203 -0.22 -0.42 -23.23
CA LEU A 203 0.89 -1.37 -23.36
C LEU A 203 0.50 -2.84 -23.12
N ARG A 204 -0.78 -3.15 -22.86
CA ARG A 204 -1.20 -4.54 -22.53
C ARG A 204 -1.10 -5.52 -23.70
N GLU A 205 -1.40 -5.07 -24.92
CA GLU A 205 -1.55 -5.91 -26.11
C GLU A 205 -0.34 -5.76 -27.04
N ASP A 206 0.02 -4.51 -27.38
CA ASP A 206 1.17 -4.20 -28.23
C ASP A 206 2.12 -3.20 -27.54
N ASN A 207 3.35 -3.66 -27.32
CA ASN A 207 4.46 -2.90 -26.74
C ASN A 207 5.52 -2.52 -27.80
N SER A 208 5.11 -2.44 -29.07
CA SER A 208 5.89 -1.91 -30.18
C SER A 208 6.44 -0.51 -29.87
N PHE A 209 7.50 -0.12 -30.56
CA PHE A 209 8.12 1.19 -30.38
C PHE A 209 7.12 2.33 -30.53
N GLY A 210 6.19 2.23 -31.49
CA GLY A 210 5.15 3.26 -31.70
C GLY A 210 4.24 3.46 -30.48
N ASN A 211 3.79 2.38 -29.82
CA ASN A 211 2.96 2.49 -28.62
C ASN A 211 3.77 2.92 -27.40
N VAL A 212 5.03 2.51 -27.31
CA VAL A 212 5.96 3.03 -26.29
C VAL A 212 6.11 4.55 -26.43
N VAL A 213 6.28 5.06 -27.65
CA VAL A 213 6.36 6.51 -27.91
C VAL A 213 5.06 7.20 -27.53
N LYS A 214 3.89 6.70 -27.93
CA LYS A 214 2.58 7.28 -27.52
C LYS A 214 2.43 7.33 -26.00
N ALA A 215 2.75 6.24 -25.31
CA ALA A 215 2.70 6.17 -23.86
C ALA A 215 3.66 7.19 -23.22
N THR A 216 4.87 7.31 -23.76
CA THR A 216 5.89 8.27 -23.33
C THR A 216 5.43 9.71 -23.51
N VAL A 217 4.86 10.05 -24.66
CA VAL A 217 4.35 11.41 -24.94
C VAL A 217 3.25 11.77 -23.97
N VAL A 218 2.27 10.90 -23.74
CA VAL A 218 1.19 11.18 -22.79
C VAL A 218 1.71 11.30 -21.36
N ALA A 219 2.62 10.42 -20.92
CA ALA A 219 3.23 10.54 -19.60
C ALA A 219 4.06 11.84 -19.45
N ALA A 220 4.82 12.20 -20.48
CA ALA A 220 5.58 13.44 -20.51
C ALA A 220 4.66 14.67 -20.42
N VAL A 221 3.51 14.68 -21.10
CA VAL A 221 2.52 15.77 -20.98
C VAL A 221 2.02 15.90 -19.53
N HIS A 222 1.68 14.79 -18.86
CA HIS A 222 1.27 14.85 -17.45
C HIS A 222 2.37 15.44 -16.55
N VAL A 223 3.61 14.97 -16.72
CA VAL A 223 4.77 15.44 -15.97
C VAL A 223 5.04 16.92 -16.24
N LEU A 224 4.99 17.37 -17.50
CA LEU A 224 5.24 18.76 -17.88
C LEU A 224 4.18 19.72 -17.32
N ILE A 225 2.90 19.33 -17.28
CA ILE A 225 1.85 20.13 -16.64
C ILE A 225 2.11 20.29 -15.14
N LEU A 226 2.55 19.22 -14.46
CA LEU A 226 2.90 19.26 -13.04
C LEU A 226 4.13 20.14 -12.79
N VAL A 227 5.17 20.03 -13.62
CA VAL A 227 6.36 20.90 -13.54
C VAL A 227 5.98 22.37 -13.77
N ALA A 228 5.11 22.65 -14.75
CA ALA A 228 4.60 24.00 -14.99
C ALA A 228 3.76 24.54 -13.82
N SER A 229 3.11 23.64 -13.08
CA SER A 229 2.39 23.95 -11.84
C SER A 229 3.30 24.02 -10.61
N THR A 230 4.62 23.82 -10.80
CA THR A 230 5.68 23.73 -9.78
C THR A 230 5.49 22.60 -8.75
N ASP A 231 4.74 21.56 -9.12
CA ASP A 231 4.52 20.34 -8.33
C ASP A 231 5.55 19.25 -8.69
N LEU A 232 6.79 19.47 -8.26
CA LEU A 232 7.90 18.57 -8.60
C LEU A 232 7.82 17.21 -7.90
N GLY A 233 7.27 17.15 -6.68
CA GLY A 233 7.09 15.90 -5.95
C GLY A 233 6.15 14.97 -6.69
N THR A 234 4.96 15.45 -7.05
CA THR A 234 4.00 14.64 -7.81
C THR A 234 4.51 14.32 -9.21
N ALA A 235 5.19 15.25 -9.88
CA ALA A 235 5.84 14.99 -11.17
C ALA A 235 6.81 13.80 -11.11
N PHE A 236 7.61 13.71 -10.05
CA PHE A 236 8.53 12.60 -9.85
C PHE A 236 7.81 11.27 -9.59
N VAL A 237 6.71 11.28 -8.83
CA VAL A 237 5.85 10.09 -8.61
C VAL A 237 5.32 9.56 -9.96
N PHE A 238 4.78 10.43 -10.80
CA PHE A 238 4.24 10.07 -12.11
C PHE A 238 5.33 9.51 -13.03
N PHE A 239 6.49 10.15 -13.02
CA PHE A 239 7.63 9.71 -13.80
C PHE A 239 8.14 8.33 -13.36
N MET A 240 8.28 8.07 -12.06
CA MET A 240 8.73 6.77 -11.56
C MET A 240 7.74 5.66 -11.91
N ALA A 241 6.43 5.94 -11.79
CA ALA A 241 5.39 5.01 -12.25
C ALA A 241 5.53 4.69 -13.74
N TYR A 242 5.75 5.71 -14.58
CA TYR A 242 6.01 5.56 -16.01
C TYR A 242 7.24 4.66 -16.28
N VAL A 243 8.38 4.93 -15.63
CA VAL A 243 9.64 4.19 -15.80
C VAL A 243 9.44 2.71 -15.50
N VAL A 244 8.81 2.39 -14.35
CA VAL A 244 8.58 1.00 -13.94
C VAL A 244 7.58 0.31 -14.86
N VAL A 245 6.46 0.97 -15.20
CA VAL A 245 5.43 0.36 -16.06
C VAL A 245 5.98 0.07 -17.47
N ILE A 246 6.77 0.97 -18.05
CA ILE A 246 7.43 0.71 -19.34
C ILE A 246 8.41 -0.46 -19.24
N TYR A 247 9.21 -0.51 -18.18
CA TYR A 247 10.17 -1.59 -18.02
C TYR A 247 9.45 -2.94 -17.93
N VAL A 248 8.42 -3.04 -17.10
CA VAL A 248 7.64 -4.27 -16.92
C VAL A 248 6.91 -4.66 -18.22
N ALA A 249 6.37 -3.68 -18.95
CA ALA A 249 5.64 -3.93 -20.19
C ALA A 249 6.57 -4.39 -21.33
N THR A 250 7.76 -3.80 -21.45
CA THR A 250 8.66 -4.01 -22.61
C THR A 250 9.78 -5.01 -22.34
N ARG A 251 10.18 -5.19 -21.07
CA ARG A 251 11.37 -5.93 -20.63
C ARG A 251 12.68 -5.43 -21.24
N LYS A 252 12.72 -4.19 -21.72
CA LYS A 252 13.89 -3.59 -22.38
C LYS A 252 14.49 -2.54 -21.46
N ALA A 253 15.62 -2.84 -20.83
CA ALA A 253 16.30 -1.94 -19.89
C ALA A 253 16.71 -0.58 -20.50
N ARG A 254 16.89 -0.51 -21.83
CA ARG A 254 17.22 0.75 -22.52
C ARG A 254 16.20 1.87 -22.28
N TYR A 255 14.90 1.56 -22.20
CA TYR A 255 13.88 2.60 -22.02
C TYR A 255 13.90 3.26 -20.64
N PRO A 256 13.89 2.52 -19.51
CA PRO A 256 14.04 3.13 -18.20
C PRO A 256 15.41 3.79 -18.03
N LEU A 257 16.50 3.24 -18.58
CA LEU A 257 17.82 3.88 -18.52
C LEU A 257 17.85 5.24 -19.23
N LEU A 258 17.29 5.31 -20.45
CA LEU A 258 17.15 6.59 -21.17
C LEU A 258 16.22 7.56 -20.43
N GLY A 259 15.12 7.07 -19.84
CA GLY A 259 14.22 7.87 -19.03
C GLY A 259 14.95 8.48 -17.83
N LEU A 260 15.67 7.67 -17.06
CA LEU A 260 16.44 8.12 -15.89
C LEU A 260 17.55 9.09 -16.29
N ALA A 261 18.29 8.82 -17.36
CA ALA A 261 19.29 9.75 -17.89
C ALA A 261 18.66 11.10 -18.29
N GLY A 262 17.50 11.06 -18.96
CA GLY A 262 16.74 12.25 -19.33
C GLY A 262 16.25 13.03 -18.12
N MET A 263 15.74 12.36 -17.08
CA MET A 263 15.33 13.00 -15.83
C MET A 263 16.52 13.63 -15.10
N SER A 264 17.66 12.96 -15.02
CA SER A 264 18.87 13.52 -14.43
C SER A 264 19.31 14.80 -15.15
N ALA A 265 19.31 14.78 -16.50
CA ALA A 265 19.59 15.97 -17.30
C ALA A 265 18.55 17.07 -17.06
N ALA A 266 17.26 16.73 -17.01
CA ALA A 266 16.19 17.68 -16.74
C ALA A 266 16.31 18.33 -15.35
N CYS A 267 16.70 17.57 -14.32
CA CYS A 267 16.95 18.11 -12.98
C CYS A 267 18.11 19.11 -12.96
N VAL A 268 19.21 18.82 -13.67
CA VAL A 268 20.35 19.74 -13.80
C VAL A 268 19.90 21.02 -14.51
N VAL A 269 19.19 20.90 -15.63
CA VAL A 269 18.64 22.05 -16.36
C VAL A 269 17.68 22.85 -15.48
N ALA A 270 16.79 22.17 -14.74
CA ALA A 270 15.83 22.80 -13.84
C ALA A 270 16.50 23.59 -12.71
N TYR A 271 17.63 23.11 -12.19
CA TYR A 271 18.44 23.85 -11.21
C TYR A 271 18.92 25.19 -11.78
N PHE A 272 19.35 25.25 -13.05
CA PHE A 272 19.79 26.50 -13.65
C PHE A 272 18.63 27.40 -14.10
N LEU A 273 17.50 26.83 -14.53
CA LEU A 273 16.36 27.60 -15.02
C LEU A 273 15.44 28.13 -13.92
N PHE A 274 15.19 27.37 -12.86
CA PHE A 274 14.15 27.69 -11.89
C PHE A 274 14.73 28.05 -10.52
N SER A 275 14.48 29.28 -10.06
CA SER A 275 14.92 29.76 -8.74
C SER A 275 14.34 28.92 -7.59
N HIS A 276 13.09 28.46 -7.70
CA HIS A 276 12.47 27.63 -6.67
C HIS A 276 13.22 26.28 -6.48
N VAL A 277 13.79 25.71 -7.55
CA VAL A 277 14.58 24.47 -7.45
C VAL A 277 15.87 24.73 -6.70
N ARG A 278 16.58 25.81 -7.05
CA ARG A 278 17.80 26.22 -6.33
C ARG A 278 17.54 26.46 -4.85
N ASN A 279 16.43 27.12 -4.52
CA ASN A 279 16.05 27.37 -3.14
C ASN A 279 15.83 26.05 -2.39
N ARG A 280 15.11 25.08 -2.97
CA ARG A 280 14.92 23.75 -2.34
C ARG A 280 16.25 23.02 -2.11
N VAL A 281 17.19 23.12 -3.05
CA VAL A 281 18.53 22.52 -2.91
C VAL A 281 19.35 23.23 -1.83
N ALA A 282 19.36 24.57 -1.81
CA ALA A 282 20.10 25.35 -0.82
C ALA A 282 19.57 25.10 0.62
N LEU A 283 18.25 25.11 0.80
CA LEU A 283 17.59 24.81 2.06
C LEU A 283 17.85 23.37 2.52
N TRP A 284 17.98 22.43 1.58
CA TRP A 284 18.36 21.05 1.87
C TRP A 284 19.83 20.91 2.25
N GLN A 285 20.75 21.63 1.61
CA GLN A 285 22.19 21.54 1.91
C GLN A 285 22.50 22.06 3.31
N ASP A 286 22.06 23.27 3.62
CA ASP A 286 22.28 23.91 4.91
C ASP A 286 20.97 24.44 5.53
N PRO A 287 20.15 23.55 6.13
CA PRO A 287 18.90 23.93 6.76
C PRO A 287 19.10 24.71 8.07
N ILE A 288 20.28 24.64 8.70
CA ILE A 288 20.55 25.31 9.97
C ILE A 288 21.04 26.74 9.70
N GLY A 289 21.96 26.93 8.75
CA GLY A 289 22.45 28.25 8.37
C GLY A 289 21.40 29.15 7.71
N ASN A 290 20.33 28.58 7.15
CA ASN A 290 19.23 29.32 6.51
C ASN A 290 17.93 29.30 7.32
N TRP A 291 18.02 29.30 8.65
CA TRP A 291 16.91 29.07 9.58
C TRP A 291 15.60 29.81 9.25
N ASP A 292 15.68 31.09 8.87
CA ASP A 292 14.51 31.92 8.56
C ASP A 292 13.62 31.34 7.45
N ILE A 293 14.18 30.49 6.57
CA ILE A 293 13.50 29.92 5.41
C ILE A 293 13.42 28.39 5.51
N SER A 294 14.37 27.72 6.19
CA SER A 294 14.42 26.25 6.36
C SER A 294 14.02 25.74 7.74
N SER A 295 13.44 26.59 8.58
CA SER A 295 13.00 26.25 9.96
C SER A 295 12.20 24.93 10.02
N GLN A 296 11.39 24.64 9.00
CA GLN A 296 10.67 23.37 8.88
C GLN A 296 11.56 22.14 8.96
N LEU A 297 12.57 22.06 8.09
CA LEU A 297 13.48 20.93 8.03
C LEU A 297 14.39 20.89 9.26
N ALA A 298 14.90 22.04 9.69
CA ALA A 298 15.79 22.10 10.84
C ALA A 298 15.08 21.69 12.15
N GLN A 299 13.87 22.19 12.40
CA GLN A 299 13.07 21.82 13.58
C GLN A 299 12.64 20.36 13.52
N GLY A 300 12.26 19.84 12.36
CA GLY A 300 11.99 18.41 12.18
C GLY A 300 13.18 17.53 12.54
N LEU A 301 14.39 17.91 12.12
CA LEU A 301 15.62 17.19 12.47
C LEU A 301 15.92 17.28 13.98
N PHE A 302 15.79 18.46 14.59
CA PHE A 302 15.99 18.62 16.04
C PHE A 302 15.00 17.80 16.86
N GLY A 303 13.72 17.77 16.47
CA GLY A 303 12.70 16.93 17.12
C GLY A 303 13.05 15.45 17.07
N MET A 304 13.46 14.93 15.90
CA MET A 304 13.92 13.54 15.77
C MET A 304 15.15 13.24 16.65
N CYS A 305 16.11 14.17 16.73
CA CYS A 305 17.26 14.02 17.61
C CYS A 305 16.84 13.99 19.09
N SER A 306 15.90 14.84 19.50
CA SER A 306 15.40 14.89 20.88
C SER A 306 14.66 13.61 21.30
N GLY A 307 13.98 12.94 20.36
CA GLY A 307 13.28 11.69 20.63
C GLY A 307 14.20 10.49 20.91
N GLY A 308 15.42 10.49 20.37
CA GLY A 308 16.34 9.36 20.50
C GLY A 308 15.75 8.03 19.99
N TRP A 309 16.22 6.90 20.53
CA TRP A 309 15.81 5.58 20.05
C TRP A 309 14.36 5.21 20.36
N PHE A 310 13.86 5.57 21.55
CA PHE A 310 12.57 5.14 22.10
C PHE A 310 11.53 6.25 22.23
N GLY A 311 11.86 7.46 21.80
CA GLY A 311 10.99 8.63 21.91
C GLY A 311 11.07 9.30 23.28
N THR A 312 10.64 10.55 23.31
CA THR A 312 10.41 11.29 24.57
C THR A 312 9.26 10.68 25.36
N GLY A 313 8.29 10.07 24.67
CA GLY A 313 7.00 9.65 25.20
C GLY A 313 5.89 10.55 24.68
N LEU A 314 4.70 9.97 24.46
CA LEU A 314 3.53 10.70 23.99
C LEU A 314 3.20 11.85 24.96
N PHE A 315 3.06 13.07 24.47
CA PHE A 315 2.91 14.33 25.24
C PHE A 315 4.14 14.87 25.97
N GLU A 316 5.27 14.14 26.01
CA GLU A 316 6.52 14.63 26.61
C GLU A 316 7.44 15.32 25.59
N GLY A 317 7.10 15.25 24.29
CA GLY A 317 7.77 16.00 23.22
C GLY A 317 7.12 17.36 22.92
N ARG A 318 7.71 18.08 21.96
CA ARG A 318 7.20 19.34 21.41
C ARG A 318 7.06 19.33 19.86
N PRO A 319 6.46 18.30 19.23
CA PRO A 319 6.23 18.28 17.79
C PRO A 319 5.27 19.39 17.29
N ASP A 320 4.56 20.07 18.19
CA ASP A 320 3.79 21.29 17.90
C ASP A 320 4.65 22.47 17.45
N ILE A 321 5.95 22.49 17.81
CA ILE A 321 6.92 23.47 17.34
C ILE A 321 7.25 23.22 15.86
N ILE A 322 7.30 21.96 15.43
CA ILE A 322 7.65 21.60 14.05
C ILE A 322 6.58 22.17 13.10
N PRO A 323 6.94 23.07 12.17
CA PRO A 323 5.96 23.69 11.30
C PRO A 323 5.44 22.64 10.32
N VAL A 324 4.13 22.61 10.15
CA VAL A 324 3.44 21.61 9.30
C VAL A 324 3.63 20.15 9.77
N ALA A 325 3.85 19.93 11.08
CA ALA A 325 3.94 18.60 11.71
C ALA A 325 2.78 17.66 11.37
N THR A 326 1.57 18.19 11.13
CA THR A 326 0.43 17.33 10.78
C THR A 326 0.46 16.80 9.34
N LYS A 327 1.23 17.42 8.42
CA LYS A 327 1.29 17.02 7.00
C LYS A 327 2.66 16.39 6.69
N ASP A 328 3.56 17.15 6.10
CA ASP A 328 4.80 16.68 5.49
C ASP A 328 5.81 16.23 6.54
N PHE A 329 5.79 16.84 7.73
CA PHE A 329 6.71 16.55 8.84
C PHE A 329 6.13 15.61 9.90
N ILE A 330 5.03 14.91 9.61
CA ILE A 330 4.42 13.98 10.58
C ILE A 330 5.37 12.84 10.97
N PHE A 331 6.26 12.43 10.06
CA PHE A 331 7.28 11.44 10.34
C PHE A 331 8.26 11.93 11.43
N CYS A 332 8.66 13.21 11.40
CA CYS A 332 9.50 13.80 12.44
C CYS A 332 8.77 13.83 13.79
N ALA A 333 7.50 14.23 13.80
CA ALA A 333 6.67 14.23 15.01
C ALA A 333 6.53 12.82 15.62
N ILE A 334 6.33 11.80 14.77
CA ILE A 334 6.31 10.39 15.19
C ILE A 334 7.66 10.00 15.81
N CYS A 335 8.77 10.30 15.15
CA CYS A 335 10.09 9.94 15.64
C CYS A 335 10.48 10.67 16.94
N GLU A 336 10.01 11.91 17.13
CA GLU A 336 10.23 12.66 18.37
C GLU A 336 9.55 12.00 19.57
N GLU A 337 8.25 11.70 19.48
CA GLU A 337 7.49 11.18 20.63
C GLU A 337 7.51 9.65 20.75
N MET A 338 7.54 8.93 19.64
CA MET A 338 7.51 7.46 19.59
C MET A 338 8.88 6.83 19.35
N GLY A 339 9.88 7.60 18.93
CA GLY A 339 11.26 7.16 18.77
C GLY A 339 11.65 6.70 17.37
N ILE A 340 12.95 6.68 17.12
CA ILE A 340 13.54 6.25 15.84
C ILE A 340 13.22 4.78 15.54
N ILE A 341 13.20 3.89 16.54
CA ILE A 341 12.87 2.47 16.32
C ILE A 341 11.44 2.33 15.77
N PHE A 342 10.50 3.10 16.32
CA PHE A 342 9.14 3.16 15.82
C PHE A 342 9.09 3.68 14.38
N GLY A 343 9.85 4.75 14.09
CA GLY A 343 10.00 5.29 12.73
C GLY A 343 10.55 4.26 11.72
N ILE A 344 11.56 3.48 12.10
CA ILE A 344 12.09 2.38 11.27
C ILE A 344 11.01 1.31 11.03
N CYS A 345 10.27 0.93 12.07
CA CYS A 345 9.16 -0.01 11.93
C CYS A 345 8.05 0.51 11.00
N LEU A 346 7.75 1.81 11.04
CA LEU A 346 6.82 2.45 10.11
C LEU A 346 7.31 2.37 8.66
N ILE A 347 8.59 2.65 8.41
CA ILE A 347 9.21 2.50 7.08
C ILE A 347 9.09 1.05 6.59
N LEU A 348 9.41 0.09 7.46
CA LEU A 348 9.32 -1.34 7.15
C LEU A 348 7.87 -1.79 6.92
N LEU A 349 6.89 -1.23 7.63
CA LEU A 349 5.47 -1.49 7.39
C LEU A 349 5.01 -0.96 6.01
N CYS A 350 5.48 0.23 5.63
CA CYS A 350 5.25 0.75 4.27
C CYS A 350 5.90 -0.17 3.22
N MET A 351 7.13 -0.62 3.48
CA MET A 351 7.83 -1.58 2.61
C MET A 351 7.08 -2.91 2.50
N SER A 352 6.57 -3.46 3.61
CA SER A 352 5.73 -4.67 3.61
C SER A 352 4.49 -4.51 2.72
N THR A 353 3.82 -3.36 2.81
CA THR A 353 2.67 -3.02 1.95
C THR A 353 3.06 -2.96 0.48
N PHE A 354 4.19 -2.33 0.15
CA PHE A 354 4.72 -2.30 -1.21
C PHE A 354 5.04 -3.71 -1.73
N LEU A 355 5.77 -4.52 -0.96
CA LEU A 355 6.12 -5.90 -1.33
C LEU A 355 4.88 -6.77 -1.55
N LEU A 356 3.82 -6.58 -0.77
CA LEU A 356 2.54 -7.23 -1.00
C LEU A 356 1.95 -6.86 -2.37
N ILE A 357 1.93 -5.58 -2.72
CA ILE A 357 1.43 -5.10 -4.02
C ILE A 357 2.24 -5.72 -5.18
N ILE A 358 3.57 -5.77 -5.06
CA ILE A 358 4.44 -6.39 -6.06
C ILE A 358 4.19 -7.90 -6.14
N ASN A 359 4.06 -8.60 -5.02
CA ASN A 359 3.76 -10.03 -4.99
C ASN A 359 2.42 -10.35 -5.67
N ILE A 360 1.40 -9.51 -5.47
CA ILE A 360 0.11 -9.63 -6.16
C ILE A 360 0.31 -9.48 -7.66
N SER A 361 1.01 -8.42 -8.07
CA SER A 361 1.27 -8.09 -9.47
C SER A 361 1.98 -9.22 -10.21
N MET A 362 3.07 -9.76 -9.64
CA MET A 362 3.89 -10.80 -10.27
C MET A 362 3.09 -12.06 -10.57
N LYS A 363 2.14 -12.39 -9.69
CA LYS A 363 1.25 -13.56 -9.81
C LYS A 363 0.05 -13.35 -10.73
N MET A 364 -0.18 -12.14 -11.25
CA MET A 364 -1.30 -11.90 -12.19
C MET A 364 -1.03 -12.50 -13.57
N SER A 365 -2.04 -13.13 -14.16
CA SER A 365 -1.94 -13.72 -15.50
C SER A 365 -2.08 -12.65 -16.61
N LYS A 366 -3.05 -11.75 -16.45
CA LYS A 366 -3.38 -10.72 -17.44
C LYS A 366 -2.47 -9.49 -17.31
N ARG A 367 -1.84 -9.12 -18.43
CA ARG A 367 -0.88 -7.99 -18.50
C ARG A 367 -1.47 -6.66 -18.03
N PHE A 368 -2.70 -6.31 -18.44
CA PHE A 368 -3.35 -5.06 -18.04
C PHE A 368 -3.35 -4.87 -16.52
N TYR A 369 -3.86 -5.87 -15.80
CA TYR A 369 -3.95 -5.82 -14.35
C TYR A 369 -2.59 -5.87 -13.65
N LYS A 370 -1.63 -6.64 -14.20
CA LYS A 370 -0.24 -6.65 -13.75
C LYS A 370 0.39 -5.25 -13.83
N LEU A 371 0.23 -4.56 -14.96
CA LEU A 371 0.78 -3.21 -15.14
C LEU A 371 0.13 -2.19 -14.20
N ILE A 372 -1.18 -2.30 -13.93
CA ILE A 372 -1.85 -1.46 -12.92
C ILE A 372 -1.26 -1.68 -11.54
N ALA A 373 -1.16 -2.93 -11.08
CA ALA A 373 -0.61 -3.24 -9.76
C ALA A 373 0.84 -2.76 -9.62
N MET A 374 1.68 -2.95 -10.65
CA MET A 374 3.04 -2.41 -10.66
C MET A 374 3.06 -0.88 -10.56
N GLY A 375 2.30 -0.19 -11.42
CA GLY A 375 2.28 1.27 -11.46
C GLY A 375 1.83 1.88 -10.14
N LEU A 376 0.69 1.44 -9.61
CA LEU A 376 0.16 1.92 -8.33
C LEU A 376 1.09 1.59 -7.15
N GLY A 377 1.71 0.40 -7.17
CA GLY A 377 2.72 0.03 -6.17
C GLY A 377 3.94 0.94 -6.22
N THR A 378 4.42 1.30 -7.42
CA THR A 378 5.52 2.25 -7.61
C THR A 378 5.15 3.65 -7.15
N GLU A 379 3.93 4.12 -7.42
CA GLU A 379 3.45 5.42 -6.94
C GLU A 379 3.47 5.48 -5.42
N TYR A 380 2.91 4.47 -4.75
CA TYR A 380 2.93 4.35 -3.30
C TYR A 380 4.35 4.37 -2.74
N ALA A 381 5.24 3.51 -3.26
CA ALA A 381 6.62 3.42 -2.76
C ALA A 381 7.40 4.72 -2.98
N THR A 382 7.22 5.35 -4.14
CA THR A 382 7.89 6.62 -4.47
C THR A 382 7.39 7.73 -3.56
N GLN A 383 6.08 7.80 -3.28
CA GLN A 383 5.50 8.78 -2.37
C GLN A 383 6.02 8.61 -0.93
N VAL A 384 6.09 7.37 -0.44
CA VAL A 384 6.71 7.07 0.87
C VAL A 384 8.19 7.49 0.89
N PHE A 385 8.96 7.10 -0.12
CA PHE A 385 10.38 7.45 -0.23
C PHE A 385 10.61 8.97 -0.26
N LEU A 386 9.84 9.70 -1.07
CA LEU A 386 9.98 11.13 -1.21
C LEU A 386 9.62 11.88 0.09
N THR A 387 8.56 11.44 0.77
CA THR A 387 8.12 12.09 2.02
C THR A 387 9.15 11.85 3.13
N ILE A 388 9.45 10.59 3.43
CA ILE A 388 10.37 10.23 4.52
C ILE A 388 11.78 10.73 4.19
N GLY A 389 12.26 10.47 2.97
CA GLY A 389 13.57 10.91 2.50
C GLY A 389 13.75 12.43 2.58
N GLY A 390 12.70 13.20 2.27
CA GLY A 390 12.71 14.66 2.43
C GLY A 390 12.83 15.09 3.89
N THR A 391 12.06 14.48 4.79
CA THR A 391 12.06 14.83 6.22
C THR A 391 13.36 14.48 6.96
N ILE A 392 14.07 13.45 6.52
CA ILE A 392 15.36 13.04 7.11
C ILE A 392 16.57 13.68 6.43
N LYS A 393 16.37 14.68 5.55
CA LYS A 393 17.43 15.33 4.76
C LYS A 393 18.18 14.38 3.81
N PHE A 394 17.62 13.23 3.43
CA PHE A 394 18.23 12.32 2.45
C PHE A 394 18.12 12.88 1.02
N ILE A 395 17.01 13.56 0.73
CA ILE A 395 16.77 14.30 -0.51
C ILE A 395 16.15 15.67 -0.21
N PRO A 396 16.13 16.62 -1.17
CA PRO A 396 15.38 17.84 -1.01
C PRO A 396 13.88 17.58 -0.76
N MET A 397 13.30 18.36 0.15
CA MET A 397 11.88 18.23 0.51
C MET A 397 10.96 18.58 -0.67
N THR A 398 9.99 17.70 -0.94
CA THR A 398 9.07 17.79 -2.09
C THR A 398 7.65 18.22 -1.74
N GLY A 399 7.29 18.23 -0.45
CA GLY A 399 5.99 18.72 0.03
C GLY A 399 4.80 17.81 -0.27
N ILE A 400 5.03 16.50 -0.34
CA ILE A 400 3.97 15.50 -0.55
C ILE A 400 3.65 14.77 0.76
N THR A 401 2.44 14.23 0.85
CA THR A 401 1.92 13.57 2.06
C THR A 401 2.37 12.12 2.16
N LEU A 402 2.64 11.66 3.39
CA LEU A 402 2.87 10.25 3.67
C LEU A 402 1.55 9.48 3.56
N PRO A 403 1.43 8.48 2.66
CA PRO A 403 0.15 7.81 2.41
C PRO A 403 -0.43 7.19 3.68
N LEU A 404 -1.72 7.41 3.93
CA LEU A 404 -2.49 7.00 5.12
C LEU A 404 -2.05 7.59 6.47
N VAL A 405 -0.89 8.24 6.56
CA VAL A 405 -0.35 8.74 7.84
C VAL A 405 -0.54 10.25 7.96
N SER A 406 -0.06 11.02 6.99
CA SER A 406 -0.17 12.48 7.00
C SER A 406 -1.61 12.98 6.90
N TYR A 407 -1.85 14.18 7.43
CA TYR A 407 -3.11 14.89 7.21
C TYR A 407 -3.23 15.34 5.75
N GLY A 408 -4.28 14.90 5.06
CA GLY A 408 -4.54 15.30 3.68
C GLY A 408 -5.77 14.63 3.09
N GLY A 409 -6.84 15.40 2.87
CA GLY A 409 -8.13 14.86 2.43
C GLY A 409 -8.09 14.14 1.08
N SER A 410 -7.59 14.81 0.03
CA SER A 410 -7.48 14.21 -1.31
C SER A 410 -6.48 13.05 -1.35
N SER A 411 -5.37 13.16 -0.61
CA SER A 411 -4.37 12.08 -0.54
C SER A 411 -4.89 10.85 0.20
N MET A 412 -5.65 11.05 1.29
CA MET A 412 -6.31 9.96 2.00
C MET A 412 -7.32 9.24 1.10
N PHE A 413 -8.19 9.99 0.41
CA PHE A 413 -9.15 9.42 -0.54
C PHE A 413 -8.44 8.64 -1.66
N SER A 414 -7.44 9.24 -2.31
CA SER A 414 -6.70 8.59 -3.41
C SER A 414 -5.98 7.32 -2.94
N THR A 415 -5.37 7.35 -1.75
CA THR A 415 -4.68 6.16 -1.22
C THR A 415 -5.66 5.06 -0.88
N VAL A 416 -6.82 5.37 -0.28
CA VAL A 416 -7.88 4.38 -0.03
C VAL A 416 -8.40 3.80 -1.35
N LEU A 417 -8.65 4.63 -2.36
CA LEU A 417 -9.05 4.20 -3.71
C LEU A 417 -8.01 3.26 -4.33
N MET A 418 -6.73 3.63 -4.28
CA MET A 418 -5.62 2.81 -4.76
C MET A 418 -5.58 1.45 -4.06
N LEU A 419 -5.69 1.41 -2.73
CA LEU A 419 -5.71 0.15 -1.97
C LEU A 419 -6.94 -0.69 -2.28
N SER A 420 -8.11 -0.08 -2.47
CA SER A 420 -9.32 -0.80 -2.92
C SER A 420 -9.17 -1.36 -4.34
N ILE A 421 -8.45 -0.68 -5.24
CA ILE A 421 -8.09 -1.24 -6.56
C ILE A 421 -7.20 -2.47 -6.38
N ILE A 422 -6.11 -2.35 -5.61
CA ILE A 422 -5.21 -3.48 -5.32
C ILE A 422 -5.97 -4.65 -4.70
N GLN A 423 -6.92 -4.39 -3.81
CA GLN A 423 -7.75 -5.43 -3.22
C GLN A 423 -8.63 -6.14 -4.25
N GLY A 424 -9.20 -5.39 -5.20
CA GLY A 424 -9.90 -5.96 -6.36
C GLY A 424 -9.00 -6.84 -7.21
N LEU A 425 -7.75 -6.43 -7.45
CA LEU A 425 -6.75 -7.20 -8.19
C LEU A 425 -6.34 -8.47 -7.44
N TYR A 426 -6.21 -8.41 -6.11
CA TYR A 426 -5.96 -9.58 -5.27
C TYR A 426 -7.08 -10.62 -5.41
N ILE A 427 -8.34 -10.20 -5.27
CA ILE A 427 -9.50 -11.10 -5.38
C ILE A 427 -9.58 -11.71 -6.78
N LEU A 428 -9.33 -10.91 -7.82
CA LEU A 428 -9.29 -11.39 -9.20
C LEU A 428 -8.21 -12.45 -9.41
N ARG A 429 -7.03 -12.27 -8.81
CA ARG A 429 -5.93 -13.25 -8.85
C ARG A 429 -6.33 -14.57 -8.16
N GLU A 430 -6.98 -14.52 -7.01
CA GLU A 430 -7.46 -15.72 -6.31
C GLU A 430 -8.49 -16.50 -7.14
N ASP A 431 -9.41 -15.80 -7.80
CA ASP A 431 -10.35 -16.44 -8.73
C ASP A 431 -9.63 -17.13 -9.90
N GLU A 432 -8.62 -16.47 -10.49
CA GLU A 432 -7.82 -17.07 -11.56
C GLU A 432 -7.06 -18.33 -11.09
N GLY A 433 -6.52 -18.33 -9.86
CA GLY A 433 -5.86 -19.48 -9.26
C GLY A 433 -6.77 -20.70 -9.13
N GLU A 434 -7.96 -20.51 -8.53
CA GLU A 434 -8.94 -21.59 -8.36
C GLU A 434 -9.44 -22.15 -9.70
N GLU A 435 -9.63 -21.31 -10.71
CA GLU A 435 -10.01 -21.77 -12.05
C GLU A 435 -8.93 -22.66 -12.68
N LEU A 436 -7.66 -22.32 -12.49
CA LEU A 436 -6.54 -23.10 -13.00
C LEU A 436 -6.45 -24.47 -12.33
N GLU A 437 -6.57 -24.53 -10.99
CA GLU A 437 -6.59 -25.78 -10.23
C GLU A 437 -7.75 -26.69 -10.65
N LYS A 438 -8.96 -26.15 -10.78
CA LYS A 438 -10.14 -26.91 -11.26
C LYS A 438 -9.90 -27.50 -12.65
N ARG A 439 -9.27 -26.74 -13.56
CA ARG A 439 -8.92 -27.24 -14.91
C ARG A 439 -7.88 -28.34 -14.85
N GLN A 440 -6.86 -28.23 -14.01
CA GLN A 440 -5.83 -29.26 -13.83
C GLN A 440 -6.41 -30.54 -13.23
N ASN A 441 -7.25 -30.44 -12.19
CA ASN A 441 -7.92 -31.59 -11.58
C ASN A 441 -8.87 -32.29 -12.57
N LYS A 442 -9.57 -31.54 -13.43
CA LYS A 442 -10.37 -32.11 -14.51
C LYS A 442 -9.51 -32.86 -15.53
N LYS A 443 -8.33 -32.34 -15.89
CA LYS A 443 -7.36 -33.02 -16.78
C LYS A 443 -6.84 -34.32 -16.15
N LYS A 444 -6.42 -34.29 -14.87
CA LYS A 444 -5.96 -35.49 -14.13
C LYS A 444 -7.06 -36.57 -14.08
N ARG A 445 -8.31 -36.19 -13.77
CA ARG A 445 -9.46 -37.12 -13.77
C ARG A 445 -9.76 -37.72 -15.15
N ASN A 446 -9.62 -36.93 -16.22
CA ASN A 446 -9.82 -37.42 -17.58
C ASN A 446 -8.69 -38.36 -18.03
N GLN A 447 -7.44 -38.09 -17.64
CA GLN A 447 -6.30 -39.00 -17.88
C GLN A 447 -6.49 -40.33 -17.15
N GLN A 448 -6.89 -40.32 -15.87
CA GLN A 448 -7.20 -41.55 -15.13
C GLN A 448 -8.39 -42.34 -15.70
N LYS A 449 -9.37 -41.68 -16.32
CA LYS A 449 -10.50 -42.37 -17.00
C LYS A 449 -10.11 -43.00 -18.34
N ASN A 450 -9.12 -42.43 -19.02
CA ASN A 450 -8.67 -42.88 -20.34
C ASN A 450 -7.44 -43.80 -20.29
N ASP A 451 -6.86 -44.02 -19.10
CA ASP A 451 -5.78 -44.98 -18.89
C ASP A 451 -6.31 -46.43 -18.98
N PRO A 452 -5.88 -47.23 -19.98
CA PRO A 452 -6.29 -48.62 -20.14
C PRO A 452 -5.95 -49.50 -18.93
N GLY A 453 -4.92 -49.14 -18.15
CA GLY A 453 -4.50 -49.86 -16.93
C GLY A 453 -5.47 -49.70 -15.75
N ALA A 454 -6.14 -48.55 -15.65
CA ALA A 454 -7.09 -48.27 -14.57
C ALA A 454 -8.43 -49.02 -14.72
N LYS A 455 -8.81 -49.40 -15.95
CA LYS A 455 -9.98 -50.28 -16.21
C LYS A 455 -9.70 -51.74 -15.82
N LYS A 456 -8.45 -52.19 -15.87
CA LYS A 456 -8.05 -53.58 -15.53
C LYS A 456 -7.99 -53.83 -14.02
N LYS A 457 -7.70 -52.82 -13.19
CA LYS A 457 -7.72 -52.94 -11.71
C LYS A 457 -9.13 -52.90 -11.08
N ARG A 458 -10.18 -52.59 -11.85
CA ARG A 458 -11.57 -52.53 -11.36
C ARG A 458 -12.41 -53.79 -11.62
N ARG A 459 -11.85 -54.81 -12.27
CA ARG A 459 -12.47 -56.13 -12.48
C ARG A 459 -11.37 -57.16 -12.17
N PRO A 460 -11.28 -57.69 -10.93
CA PRO A 460 -12.15 -58.80 -10.55
C PRO A 460 -12.37 -58.92 -9.03
N ASP A 461 -13.23 -58.11 -8.39
CA ASP A 461 -13.64 -58.38 -6.99
C ASP A 461 -15.14 -58.14 -6.70
N GLU A 462 -15.88 -57.44 -7.58
CA GLU A 462 -17.34 -57.25 -7.40
C GLU A 462 -18.17 -58.52 -7.66
N GLU A 463 -17.63 -59.52 -8.36
CA GLU A 463 -18.33 -60.79 -8.62
C GLU A 463 -18.14 -61.80 -7.47
N THR A 464 -17.09 -61.65 -6.66
CA THR A 464 -16.79 -62.54 -5.52
C THR A 464 -17.49 -62.08 -4.24
N GLU A 465 -17.72 -60.76 -4.06
CA GLU A 465 -18.43 -60.24 -2.87
C GLU A 465 -19.94 -60.48 -2.88
N ARG A 466 -20.59 -60.56 -4.06
CA ARG A 466 -22.03 -60.87 -4.13
C ARG A 466 -22.37 -62.30 -3.73
N ARG A 467 -21.41 -63.23 -3.80
CA ARG A 467 -21.59 -64.62 -3.33
C ARG A 467 -21.28 -64.82 -1.83
N LYS A 468 -20.64 -63.86 -1.15
CA LYS A 468 -20.33 -63.97 0.28
C LYS A 468 -21.28 -63.21 1.21
N LYS A 469 -22.19 -62.38 0.70
CA LYS A 469 -23.16 -61.60 1.49
C LYS A 469 -24.50 -62.28 1.76
N SER A 470 -24.63 -63.60 1.55
CA SER A 470 -25.83 -64.38 1.92
C SER A 470 -25.67 -65.24 3.17
N GLY A 471 -24.63 -65.02 3.99
CA GLY A 471 -24.44 -65.76 5.22
C GLY A 471 -23.66 -64.97 6.27
N SER A 472 -24.20 -64.96 7.47
CA SER A 472 -23.64 -64.45 8.73
C SER A 472 -23.91 -62.99 9.10
N ARG A 473 -24.83 -62.87 10.07
CA ARG A 473 -24.99 -61.77 11.01
C ARG A 473 -23.77 -61.66 11.95
N ASN A 474 -23.71 -60.48 12.57
CA ASN A 474 -23.17 -60.13 13.90
C ASN A 474 -21.76 -59.54 14.06
N ASP A 475 -21.81 -58.45 14.85
CA ASP A 475 -20.86 -57.88 15.79
C ASP A 475 -19.69 -57.00 15.32
N GLY A 476 -19.70 -55.76 15.86
CA GLY A 476 -18.57 -55.29 16.66
C GLY A 476 -17.65 -54.21 16.08
N GLN A 477 -17.92 -52.97 16.50
CA GLN A 477 -16.96 -51.90 16.84
C GLN A 477 -16.01 -51.31 15.77
N GLY A 478 -15.95 -49.98 15.78
CA GLY A 478 -15.27 -49.17 14.78
C GLY A 478 -13.79 -48.90 15.03
N THR A 479 -13.12 -48.49 13.97
CA THR A 479 -11.94 -47.62 14.05
C THR A 479 -11.80 -46.90 12.71
N ARG A 480 -11.85 -45.56 12.74
CA ARG A 480 -11.81 -44.70 11.56
C ARG A 480 -10.35 -44.29 11.30
N GLN A 481 -9.65 -45.04 10.46
CA GLN A 481 -8.26 -44.74 10.09
C GLN A 481 -8.24 -43.83 8.85
N LYS A 482 -7.80 -42.57 9.04
CA LYS A 482 -7.55 -41.59 7.98
C LYS A 482 -6.36 -42.05 7.13
N TYR A 483 -6.57 -42.24 5.83
CA TYR A 483 -5.49 -42.30 4.84
C TYR A 483 -4.81 -40.93 4.74
N ARG A 484 -3.50 -40.90 4.98
CA ARG A 484 -2.61 -39.74 4.78
C ARG A 484 -2.03 -39.88 3.37
N GLU A 485 -2.47 -39.07 2.42
CA GLU A 485 -1.88 -39.02 1.09
C GLU A 485 -0.47 -38.40 1.16
N GLN A 486 0.50 -39.03 0.48
CA GLN A 486 1.87 -38.56 0.31
C GLN A 486 1.89 -37.31 -0.61
N PRO A 487 2.76 -36.31 -0.38
CA PRO A 487 2.95 -35.20 -1.31
C PRO A 487 3.77 -35.69 -2.53
N ASP A 488 3.04 -36.07 -3.58
CA ASP A 488 3.60 -36.69 -4.78
C ASP A 488 4.01 -35.65 -5.84
N GLU A 489 5.27 -35.76 -6.29
CA GLU A 489 5.84 -35.46 -7.62
C GLU A 489 5.74 -34.03 -8.18
N PHE A 490 4.71 -33.26 -7.84
CA PHE A 490 4.50 -31.88 -8.25
C PHE A 490 5.42 -30.91 -7.54
N GLU A 491 5.69 -31.15 -6.25
CA GLU A 491 6.59 -30.32 -5.44
C GLU A 491 8.05 -30.46 -5.91
N ARG A 492 8.49 -31.69 -6.24
CA ARG A 492 9.82 -31.94 -6.81
C ARG A 492 10.05 -31.21 -8.14
N ARG A 493 9.03 -31.11 -9.00
CA ARG A 493 9.15 -30.38 -10.28
C ARG A 493 9.17 -28.86 -10.11
N ILE A 494 8.57 -28.33 -9.04
CA ILE A 494 8.65 -26.91 -8.70
C ILE A 494 10.01 -26.59 -8.10
N GLU A 495 10.57 -27.47 -7.25
CA GLU A 495 11.94 -27.35 -6.74
C GLU A 495 12.97 -27.39 -7.87
N GLU A 496 12.88 -28.35 -8.81
CA GLU A 496 13.75 -28.40 -9.99
C GLU A 496 13.67 -27.14 -10.87
N GLN A 497 12.48 -26.56 -11.03
CA GLN A 497 12.33 -25.31 -11.79
C GLN A 497 12.85 -24.08 -11.02
N THR A 498 12.82 -24.13 -9.68
CA THR A 498 13.31 -23.05 -8.82
C THR A 498 14.83 -23.09 -8.71
N GLU A 499 15.45 -24.26 -8.54
CA GLU A 499 16.91 -24.44 -8.58
C GLU A 499 17.51 -24.04 -9.93
N ASN A 500 16.88 -24.43 -11.04
CA ASN A 500 17.34 -24.03 -12.38
C ASN A 500 17.22 -22.53 -12.65
N SER A 501 16.43 -21.80 -11.84
CA SER A 501 16.29 -20.34 -11.94
C SER A 501 17.28 -19.56 -11.06
N LEU A 502 17.97 -20.23 -10.14
CA LEU A 502 18.97 -19.64 -9.23
C LEU A 502 20.40 -19.70 -9.78
N HIS A 503 20.61 -20.38 -10.91
CA HIS A 503 21.89 -20.46 -11.63
C HIS A 503 22.02 -19.44 -12.79
N TRP A 504 21.33 -18.29 -12.73
CA TRP A 504 21.48 -17.17 -13.66
C TRP A 504 21.74 -15.85 -12.95
#